data_AF-A0A920F4W5-F1
#
_entry.id   AF-A0A920F4W5-F1
#
_cell.length_a   1.000
_cell.length_b   1.000
_cell.length_c   1.000
_cell.angle_alpha   90.00
_cell.angle_beta   90.00
_cell.angle_gamma   90.00
#
_symmetry.space_group_name_H-M   'P 1'
#
loop_
_entity.id
_entity.type
_entity.pdbx_description
1 polymer ?
#
loop_
_entity_poly.entity_id
_entity_poly.type
_entity_poly.pdbx_seq_one_letter_code
_entity_poly.pdbx_strand_id
1 'polypeptide(L)'
;MRKNSKSIDVNHNQVIDCCGTGGLGKKMINVSTSVSFVLAAAGLKVAKHGNRTATGKSGSADFLEAAGINLNESSKYFSDSLDKIGLGFLFAQNHHPGMKYVMEARRILGKKTIFNLLGPLSNPAGANIQSIGVFHGKWIKPVGEALRNLNCKAAAIFHSDDGLDEISFSSKTQLIELSKSELITHEIDPKAFNIKSKNLSDLEIDSPQDSVRKVIDSFENKFLPGKEIISLNAAPALKISCVVDNFEDGYDLAYELISSGKALEKFDEFINFKS
;
A
#
# COMPACT_ATOMS: atom_id res chain seq x y z
N MET A 1 -1.21 7.51 19.25
CA MET A 1 -0.33 7.76 18.09
C MET A 1 -0.81 8.97 17.29
N ARG A 2 -2.01 8.94 16.68
CA ARG A 2 -2.56 10.09 15.90
C ARG A 2 -2.54 11.44 16.64
N LYS A 3 -3.00 11.51 17.89
CA LYS A 3 -3.00 12.76 18.67
C LYS A 3 -1.61 13.41 18.86
N ASN A 4 -0.54 12.62 18.77
CA ASN A 4 0.84 13.07 18.96
C ASN A 4 1.66 13.00 17.66
N SER A 5 1.02 12.78 16.51
CA SER A 5 1.69 12.85 15.21
C SER A 5 1.75 14.28 14.71
N LYS A 6 2.78 14.60 13.93
CA LYS A 6 2.78 15.81 13.10
C LYS A 6 1.84 15.57 11.93
N SER A 7 0.57 15.97 12.06
CA SER A 7 -0.43 15.81 11.00
C SER A 7 -0.15 16.75 9.83
N ILE A 8 -0.66 16.38 8.66
CA ILE A 8 -0.74 17.25 7.49
C ILE A 8 -2.20 17.41 7.13
N ASP A 9 -2.64 18.65 6.95
CA ASP A 9 -3.99 18.93 6.48
C ASP A 9 -4.06 18.72 4.96
N VAL A 10 -5.12 18.04 4.52
CA VAL A 10 -5.40 17.75 3.10
C VAL A 10 -6.79 18.23 2.76
N ASN A 11 -6.92 18.93 1.63
CA ASN A 11 -8.18 19.52 1.17
C ASN A 11 -8.95 18.58 0.23
N HIS A 12 -9.02 17.29 0.57
CA HIS A 12 -9.67 16.27 -0.25
C HIS A 12 -10.67 15.45 0.55
N ASN A 13 -11.87 15.25 0.00
CA ASN A 13 -12.94 14.51 0.66
C ASN A 13 -12.66 13.00 0.78
N GLN A 14 -11.91 12.44 -0.15
CA GLN A 14 -11.49 11.04 -0.18
C GLN A 14 -9.98 11.01 -0.36
N VAL A 15 -9.31 10.38 0.61
CA VAL A 15 -7.87 10.17 0.59
C VAL A 15 -7.61 8.73 0.98
N ILE A 16 -6.92 8.01 0.09
CA ILE A 16 -6.62 6.60 0.27
C ILE A 16 -5.16 6.40 0.69
N ASP A 17 -4.96 5.41 1.56
CA ASP A 17 -3.64 4.84 1.85
C ASP A 17 -3.66 3.33 1.54
N CYS A 18 -2.54 2.83 1.05
CA CYS A 18 -2.31 1.40 0.83
C CYS A 18 -0.98 0.98 1.45
N CYS A 19 -1.06 0.13 2.47
CA CYS A 19 0.12 -0.27 3.24
C CYS A 19 -0.02 -1.68 3.83
N GLY A 20 1.13 -2.32 4.06
CA GLY A 20 1.24 -3.59 4.74
C GLY A 20 1.83 -3.42 6.14
N THR A 21 1.49 -4.33 7.05
CA THR A 21 2.09 -4.41 8.39
C THR A 21 3.45 -5.12 8.40
N GLY A 22 3.87 -5.65 7.24
CA GLY A 22 5.04 -6.50 7.04
C GLY A 22 4.72 -7.95 7.39
N GLY A 23 4.46 -8.79 6.39
CA GLY A 23 4.10 -10.21 6.46
C GLY A 23 5.27 -11.15 6.80
N LEU A 24 5.24 -12.41 6.32
CA LEU A 24 6.28 -13.42 6.57
C LEU A 24 7.68 -13.09 5.98
N GLY A 25 7.92 -11.86 5.54
CA GLY A 25 9.23 -11.43 5.09
C GLY A 25 9.64 -12.00 3.74
N LYS A 26 8.68 -12.42 2.89
CA LYS A 26 8.97 -12.69 1.48
C LYS A 26 9.43 -11.36 0.86
N LYS A 27 10.70 -11.35 0.44
CA LYS A 27 11.41 -10.16 -0.05
C LYS A 27 11.01 -9.91 -1.49
N MET A 28 9.76 -9.54 -1.73
CA MET A 28 9.23 -9.29 -3.06
C MET A 28 9.36 -7.81 -3.44
N ILE A 29 9.03 -7.48 -4.69
CA ILE A 29 8.85 -6.10 -5.14
C ILE A 29 7.94 -5.32 -4.19
N ASN A 30 8.10 -3.99 -4.15
CA ASN A 30 7.30 -3.11 -3.28
C ASN A 30 5.84 -2.92 -3.78
N VAL A 31 5.05 -4.00 -3.76
CA VAL A 31 3.67 -4.09 -4.30
C VAL A 31 2.79 -2.94 -3.83
N SER A 32 2.62 -2.74 -2.51
CA SER A 32 1.76 -1.65 -2.02
C SER A 32 2.26 -0.24 -2.41
N THR A 33 3.56 -0.04 -2.69
CA THR A 33 4.06 1.23 -3.25
C THR A 33 3.68 1.35 -4.71
N SER A 34 3.83 0.29 -5.49
CA SER A 34 3.43 0.24 -6.89
C SER A 34 1.93 0.48 -7.08
N VAL A 35 1.10 -0.10 -6.20
CA VAL A 35 -0.36 0.12 -6.19
C VAL A 35 -0.70 1.60 -6.05
N SER A 36 0.09 2.39 -5.31
CA SER A 36 -0.17 3.83 -5.16
C SER A 36 -0.14 4.58 -6.50
N PHE A 37 0.73 4.20 -7.44
CA PHE A 37 0.77 4.81 -8.77
C PHE A 37 -0.44 4.41 -9.62
N VAL A 38 -0.88 3.15 -9.53
CA VAL A 38 -2.09 2.68 -10.20
C VAL A 38 -3.34 3.40 -9.68
N LEU A 39 -3.46 3.57 -8.36
CA LEU A 39 -4.58 4.30 -7.76
C LEU A 39 -4.58 5.78 -8.15
N ALA A 40 -3.40 6.43 -8.19
CA ALA A 40 -3.28 7.80 -8.67
C ALA A 40 -3.61 7.91 -10.18
N ALA A 41 -3.25 6.90 -10.99
CA ALA A 41 -3.63 6.81 -12.40
C ALA A 41 -5.14 6.64 -12.59
N ALA A 42 -5.82 6.01 -11.64
CA ALA A 42 -7.28 5.93 -11.57
C ALA A 42 -7.95 7.24 -11.08
N GLY A 43 -7.19 8.29 -10.80
CA GLY A 43 -7.68 9.60 -10.36
C GLY A 43 -7.89 9.73 -8.84
N LEU A 44 -7.47 8.75 -8.04
CA LEU A 44 -7.59 8.82 -6.58
C LEU A 44 -6.49 9.69 -5.97
N LYS A 45 -6.78 10.25 -4.79
CA LYS A 45 -5.81 10.99 -3.96
C LYS A 45 -5.15 10.05 -2.98
N VAL A 46 -3.91 9.68 -3.25
CA VAL A 46 -3.16 8.68 -2.49
C VAL A 46 -2.18 9.36 -1.55
N ALA A 47 -2.42 9.28 -0.24
CA ALA A 47 -1.50 9.73 0.79
C ALA A 47 -0.79 8.52 1.40
N LYS A 48 0.23 8.00 0.70
CA LYS A 48 0.90 6.77 1.13
C LYS A 48 1.70 7.02 2.40
N HIS A 49 1.38 6.31 3.49
CA HIS A 49 2.20 6.30 4.68
C HIS A 49 3.16 5.12 4.65
N GLY A 50 4.45 5.38 4.82
CA GLY A 50 5.47 4.36 4.65
C GLY A 50 6.69 4.54 5.54
N ASN A 51 7.45 3.46 5.68
CA ASN A 51 8.69 3.46 6.43
C ASN A 51 9.75 2.61 5.71
N ARG A 52 10.97 2.67 6.23
CA ARG A 52 12.04 1.72 5.91
C ARG A 52 11.72 0.35 6.51
N THR A 53 12.21 -0.71 5.88
CA THR A 53 12.04 -2.06 6.41
C THR A 53 12.94 -2.32 7.62
N ALA A 54 12.42 -2.99 8.64
CA ALA A 54 13.21 -3.47 9.79
C ALA A 54 13.82 -4.87 9.58
N THR A 55 13.30 -5.63 8.61
CA THR A 55 13.60 -7.06 8.39
C THR A 55 14.38 -7.35 7.11
N GLY A 56 14.53 -6.35 6.22
CA GLY A 56 15.52 -6.34 5.13
C GLY A 56 15.03 -6.73 3.73
N LYS A 57 15.08 -5.75 2.81
CA LYS A 57 15.72 -5.67 1.47
C LYS A 57 15.27 -4.37 0.80
N SER A 58 13.98 -4.03 0.86
CA SER A 58 13.44 -2.72 0.47
C SER A 58 12.07 -2.46 1.14
N GLY A 59 11.97 -1.43 1.97
CA GLY A 59 10.69 -0.86 2.39
C GLY A 59 10.19 0.21 1.40
N SER A 60 8.97 0.71 1.60
CA SER A 60 8.41 1.78 0.75
C SER A 60 9.30 3.02 0.67
N ALA A 61 9.94 3.41 1.78
CA ALA A 61 10.85 4.53 1.81
C ALA A 61 12.16 4.23 1.06
N ASP A 62 12.69 3.00 1.21
CA ASP A 62 13.92 2.58 0.53
C ASP A 62 13.72 2.51 -1.00
N PHE A 63 12.55 2.04 -1.45
CA PHE A 63 12.14 2.05 -2.87
C PHE A 63 12.09 3.47 -3.44
N LEU A 64 11.39 4.38 -2.77
CA LEU A 64 11.21 5.74 -3.29
C LEU A 64 12.54 6.51 -3.29
N GLU A 65 13.38 6.33 -2.27
CA GLU A 65 14.73 6.90 -2.24
C GLU A 65 15.59 6.35 -3.39
N ALA A 66 15.52 5.04 -3.66
CA ALA A 66 16.21 4.43 -4.80
C ALA A 66 15.67 4.90 -6.16
N ALA A 67 14.41 5.33 -6.22
CA ALA A 67 13.80 5.95 -7.41
C ALA A 67 14.11 7.45 -7.53
N GLY A 68 14.87 8.04 -6.60
CA GLY A 68 15.32 9.43 -6.65
C GLY A 68 14.48 10.42 -5.83
N ILE A 69 13.47 9.95 -5.08
CA ILE A 69 12.68 10.81 -4.18
C ILE A 69 13.50 11.16 -2.95
N ASN A 70 13.55 12.45 -2.62
CA ASN A 70 14.00 12.90 -1.32
C ASN A 70 12.94 12.59 -0.26
N LEU A 71 13.30 11.90 0.82
CA LEU A 71 12.35 11.52 1.89
C LEU A 71 12.11 12.62 2.93
N ASN A 72 12.91 13.69 2.90
CA ASN A 72 12.83 14.82 3.82
C ASN A 72 12.09 16.01 3.21
N GLU A 73 11.05 15.72 2.42
CA GLU A 73 10.25 16.75 1.79
C GLU A 73 9.40 17.52 2.79
N SER A 74 9.10 18.77 2.43
CA SER A 74 8.28 19.66 3.25
C SER A 74 6.80 19.27 3.16
N SER A 75 6.00 19.68 4.17
CA SER A 75 4.54 19.52 4.09
C SER A 75 3.94 20.21 2.86
N LYS A 76 4.54 21.31 2.39
CA LYS A 76 4.13 22.00 1.16
C LYS A 76 4.35 21.13 -0.07
N TYR A 77 5.52 20.50 -0.19
CA TYR A 77 5.80 19.56 -1.28
C TYR A 77 4.78 18.43 -1.30
N PHE A 78 4.49 17.84 -0.13
CA PHE A 78 3.48 16.78 -0.02
C PHE A 78 2.10 17.25 -0.50
N SER A 79 1.62 18.42 -0.03
CA SER A 79 0.33 18.96 -0.45
C SER A 79 0.29 19.25 -1.95
N ASP A 80 1.32 19.90 -2.51
CA ASP A 80 1.39 20.23 -3.94
C ASP A 80 1.46 18.96 -4.81
N SER A 81 2.17 17.92 -4.35
CA SER A 81 2.28 16.62 -5.04
C SER A 81 0.94 15.88 -5.02
N LEU A 82 0.27 15.81 -3.87
CA LEU A 82 -1.07 15.22 -3.75
C LEU A 82 -2.11 15.96 -4.63
N ASP A 83 -2.04 17.29 -4.69
CA ASP A 83 -2.95 18.12 -5.46
C ASP A 83 -2.75 17.93 -6.97
N LYS A 84 -1.50 18.05 -7.45
CA LYS A 84 -1.17 18.07 -8.88
C LYS A 84 -1.04 16.67 -9.49
N ILE A 85 -0.44 15.73 -8.77
CA ILE A 85 -0.12 14.38 -9.28
C ILE A 85 -1.19 13.38 -8.83
N GLY A 86 -1.77 13.60 -7.66
CA GLY A 86 -2.69 12.65 -7.01
C GLY A 86 -1.99 11.71 -6.04
N LEU A 87 -0.69 11.87 -5.80
CA LEU A 87 0.10 11.01 -4.93
C LEU A 87 1.01 11.85 -4.04
N GLY A 88 1.11 11.50 -2.77
CA GLY A 88 2.09 12.04 -1.83
C GLY A 88 2.60 10.92 -0.91
N PHE A 89 3.85 11.04 -0.46
CA PHE A 89 4.47 10.09 0.46
C PHE A 89 4.74 10.72 1.83
N LEU A 90 4.31 10.04 2.90
CA LEU A 90 4.53 10.45 4.28
C LEU A 90 5.53 9.47 4.92
N PHE A 91 6.76 9.94 5.15
CA PHE A 91 7.77 9.12 5.79
C PHE A 91 7.54 9.03 7.31
N ALA A 92 7.20 7.84 7.80
CA ALA A 92 6.73 7.62 9.18
C ALA A 92 7.63 8.19 10.28
N GLN A 93 8.96 8.19 10.07
CA GLN A 93 9.93 8.70 11.05
C GLN A 93 9.80 10.22 11.26
N ASN A 94 9.37 10.96 10.23
CA ASN A 94 9.18 12.41 10.29
C ASN A 94 7.89 12.80 11.03
N HIS A 95 6.89 11.91 11.02
CA HIS A 95 5.54 12.21 11.53
C HIS A 95 5.25 11.63 12.92
N HIS A 96 5.97 10.61 13.37
CA HIS A 96 5.71 9.94 14.65
C HIS A 96 6.89 10.03 15.62
N PRO A 97 7.28 11.24 16.09
CA PRO A 97 8.47 11.43 16.91
C PRO A 97 8.41 10.66 18.24
N GLY A 98 7.20 10.40 18.76
CA GLY A 98 6.99 9.59 19.96
C GLY A 98 7.37 8.11 19.80
N MET A 99 7.50 7.59 18.56
CA MET A 99 7.91 6.21 18.34
C MET A 99 9.34 5.93 18.84
N LYS A 100 10.21 6.96 18.92
CA LYS A 100 11.59 6.80 19.42
C LYS A 100 11.66 6.17 20.82
N TYR A 101 10.67 6.44 21.67
CA TYR A 101 10.61 5.93 23.05
C TYR A 101 10.31 4.43 23.14
N VAL A 102 9.77 3.82 22.08
CA VAL A 102 9.45 2.38 22.05
C VAL A 102 10.34 1.58 21.12
N MET A 103 11.20 2.24 20.32
CA MET A 103 12.04 1.58 19.33
C MET A 103 13.00 0.56 19.95
N GLU A 104 13.66 0.92 21.05
CA GLU A 104 14.62 0.02 21.70
C GLU A 104 13.95 -1.22 22.28
N ALA A 105 12.81 -1.06 22.96
CA ALA A 105 12.02 -2.18 23.45
C ALA A 105 11.55 -3.11 22.32
N ARG A 106 11.12 -2.54 21.18
CA ARG A 106 10.73 -3.32 20.00
C ARG A 106 11.91 -4.09 19.40
N ARG A 107 13.10 -3.47 19.36
CA ARG A 107 14.33 -4.09 18.86
C ARG A 107 14.73 -5.28 19.74
N ILE A 108 14.72 -5.10 21.07
CA ILE A 108 15.02 -6.16 22.04
C ILE A 108 14.03 -7.32 21.92
N LEU A 109 12.73 -7.03 21.77
CA LEU A 109 11.71 -8.06 21.65
C LEU A 109 11.84 -8.90 20.38
N GLY A 110 12.33 -8.32 19.27
CA GLY A 110 12.61 -9.03 18.02
C GLY A 110 11.42 -9.72 17.36
N LYS A 111 10.20 -9.49 17.84
CA LYS A 111 8.96 -10.15 17.39
C LYS A 111 7.86 -9.14 17.09
N LYS A 112 6.89 -9.55 16.28
CA LYS A 112 5.72 -8.71 15.96
C LYS A 112 4.87 -8.47 17.20
N THR A 113 4.43 -7.22 17.37
CA THR A 113 3.58 -6.77 18.49
C THR A 113 2.44 -5.91 17.95
N ILE A 114 1.59 -5.39 18.84
CA ILE A 114 0.55 -4.43 18.45
C ILE A 114 1.11 -3.22 17.68
N PHE A 115 2.36 -2.80 17.94
CA PHE A 115 3.01 -1.70 17.21
C PHE A 115 3.17 -1.95 15.71
N ASN A 116 3.19 -3.22 15.26
CA ASN A 116 3.21 -3.55 13.83
C ASN A 116 1.86 -3.27 13.15
N LEU A 117 0.76 -3.26 13.92
CA LEU A 117 -0.58 -2.95 13.42
C LEU A 117 -0.88 -1.45 13.43
N LEU A 118 -0.16 -0.66 14.24
CA LEU A 118 -0.46 0.76 14.45
C LEU A 118 -0.08 1.67 13.28
N GLY A 119 0.92 1.28 12.47
CA GLY A 119 1.42 2.10 11.35
C GLY A 119 0.33 2.46 10.33
N PRO A 120 -0.37 1.46 9.76
CA PRO A 120 -1.52 1.68 8.88
C PRO A 120 -2.61 2.53 9.54
N LEU A 121 -2.85 2.28 10.83
CA LEU A 121 -3.88 2.99 11.61
C LEU A 121 -3.50 4.43 11.96
N SER A 122 -2.34 4.96 11.57
CA SER A 122 -1.86 6.28 12.01
C SER A 122 -1.43 7.22 10.89
N ASN A 123 -1.95 7.05 9.67
CA ASN A 123 -1.65 7.93 8.55
C ASN A 123 -1.75 9.43 8.93
N PRO A 124 -0.66 10.21 8.81
CA PRO A 124 -0.61 11.62 9.23
C PRO A 124 -1.52 12.58 8.45
N ALA A 125 -1.92 12.22 7.22
CA ALA A 125 -2.84 13.00 6.39
C ALA A 125 -4.31 12.63 6.63
N GLY A 126 -4.60 11.77 7.60
CA GLY A 126 -5.98 11.42 7.94
C GLY A 126 -6.70 10.61 6.85
N ALA A 127 -5.95 9.81 6.07
CA ALA A 127 -6.52 8.96 5.02
C ALA A 127 -7.75 8.19 5.54
N ASN A 128 -8.88 8.46 4.90
CA ASN A 128 -10.21 7.99 5.31
C ASN A 128 -10.68 6.78 4.50
N ILE A 129 -9.89 6.34 3.52
CA ILE A 129 -10.00 5.06 2.84
C ILE A 129 -8.68 4.31 3.05
N GLN A 130 -8.71 3.02 3.40
CA GLN A 130 -7.48 2.25 3.65
C GLN A 130 -7.51 0.84 3.06
N SER A 131 -6.48 0.48 2.32
CA SER A 131 -6.22 -0.90 1.87
C SER A 131 -5.03 -1.45 2.66
N ILE A 132 -5.27 -2.43 3.54
CA ILE A 132 -4.31 -2.85 4.57
C ILE A 132 -4.06 -4.35 4.54
N GLY A 133 -2.81 -4.69 4.27
CA GLY A 133 -2.29 -6.02 4.48
C GLY A 133 -1.91 -6.29 5.94
N VAL A 134 -2.47 -7.33 6.55
CA VAL A 134 -2.07 -7.76 7.90
C VAL A 134 -1.19 -9.00 7.87
N PHE A 135 -0.22 -9.06 8.78
CA PHE A 135 0.76 -10.15 8.81
C PHE A 135 0.21 -11.52 9.25
N HIS A 136 -1.04 -11.58 9.71
CA HIS A 136 -1.71 -12.80 10.11
C HIS A 136 -3.23 -12.59 10.05
N GLY A 137 -3.96 -13.57 9.50
CA GLY A 137 -5.43 -13.52 9.34
C GLY A 137 -6.22 -13.20 10.62
N LYS A 138 -5.73 -13.56 11.81
CA LYS A 138 -6.37 -13.22 13.10
C LYS A 138 -6.52 -11.72 13.34
N TRP A 139 -5.73 -10.90 12.64
CA TRP A 139 -5.76 -9.43 12.77
C TRP A 139 -6.72 -8.75 11.80
N ILE A 140 -7.27 -9.47 10.81
CA ILE A 140 -8.18 -8.87 9.82
C ILE A 140 -9.36 -8.20 10.53
N LYS A 141 -10.10 -8.94 11.35
CA LYS A 141 -11.26 -8.42 12.07
C LYS A 141 -10.91 -7.34 13.11
N PRO A 142 -9.92 -7.53 14.02
CA PRO A 142 -9.53 -6.47 14.96
C PRO A 142 -9.12 -5.14 14.30
N VAL A 143 -8.41 -5.19 13.16
CA VAL A 143 -8.03 -3.98 12.42
C VAL A 143 -9.25 -3.34 11.77
N GLY A 144 -10.16 -4.12 11.18
CA GLY A 144 -11.43 -3.60 10.66
C GLY A 144 -12.29 -2.92 11.72
N GLU A 145 -12.42 -3.51 12.91
CA GLU A 145 -13.13 -2.92 14.05
C GLU A 145 -12.46 -1.63 14.55
N ALA A 146 -11.13 -1.61 14.61
CA ALA A 146 -10.38 -0.41 14.96
C ALA A 146 -10.62 0.72 13.94
N LEU A 147 -10.61 0.43 12.63
CA LEU A 147 -10.87 1.43 11.59
C LEU A 147 -12.31 1.97 11.65
N ARG A 148 -13.29 1.10 11.92
CA ARG A 148 -14.68 1.52 12.17
C ARG A 148 -14.76 2.49 13.34
N ASN A 149 -14.12 2.16 14.48
CA ASN A 149 -14.09 3.02 15.67
C ASN A 149 -13.32 4.32 15.45
N LEU A 150 -12.42 4.35 14.47
CA LEU A 150 -11.67 5.52 14.03
C LEU A 150 -12.39 6.32 12.93
N ASN A 151 -13.66 5.99 12.63
CA ASN A 151 -14.49 6.63 11.61
C ASN A 151 -13.87 6.61 10.20
N CYS A 152 -13.14 5.53 9.86
CA CYS A 152 -12.71 5.29 8.49
C CYS A 152 -13.95 5.09 7.59
N LYS A 153 -13.99 5.75 6.43
CA LYS A 153 -15.14 5.71 5.51
C LYS A 153 -15.25 4.36 4.82
N ALA A 154 -14.11 3.83 4.36
CA ALA A 154 -14.05 2.54 3.70
C ALA A 154 -12.69 1.88 3.96
N ALA A 155 -12.65 0.56 4.09
CA ALA A 155 -11.36 -0.14 4.18
C ALA A 155 -11.43 -1.55 3.60
N ALA A 156 -10.31 -2.06 3.12
CA ALA A 156 -10.10 -3.46 2.81
C ALA A 156 -8.94 -3.97 3.68
N ILE A 157 -9.19 -4.97 4.51
CA ILE A 157 -8.18 -5.57 5.38
C ILE A 157 -8.03 -7.02 4.96
N PHE A 158 -6.80 -7.46 4.64
CA PHE A 158 -6.62 -8.79 4.07
C PHE A 158 -5.35 -9.50 4.54
N HIS A 159 -5.37 -10.82 4.37
CA HIS A 159 -4.24 -11.72 4.57
C HIS A 159 -4.37 -12.92 3.64
N SER A 160 -3.29 -13.25 2.93
CA SER A 160 -3.24 -14.44 2.09
C SER A 160 -2.93 -15.68 2.92
N ASP A 161 -3.51 -16.82 2.55
CA ASP A 161 -3.30 -18.10 3.26
C ASP A 161 -1.85 -18.60 3.17
N ASP A 162 -1.07 -18.10 2.20
CA ASP A 162 0.38 -18.33 2.09
C ASP A 162 1.24 -17.40 2.97
N GLY A 163 0.59 -16.64 3.85
CA GLY A 163 1.18 -15.79 4.88
C GLY A 163 1.63 -14.40 4.41
N LEU A 164 1.26 -14.00 3.18
CA LEU A 164 1.49 -12.65 2.70
C LEU A 164 0.52 -11.65 3.33
N ASP A 165 1.03 -10.45 3.61
CA ASP A 165 0.25 -9.24 3.84
C ASP A 165 0.00 -8.49 2.53
N GLU A 166 -0.05 -9.22 1.42
CA GLU A 166 -0.42 -8.78 0.08
C GLU A 166 -1.40 -9.84 -0.43
N ILE A 167 -2.27 -9.51 -1.39
CA ILE A 167 -3.14 -10.46 -2.07
C ILE A 167 -2.26 -11.30 -3.01
N SER A 168 -2.16 -12.59 -2.69
CA SER A 168 -1.32 -13.56 -3.40
C SER A 168 -2.03 -14.06 -4.63
N PHE A 169 -1.31 -14.27 -5.74
CA PHE A 169 -1.84 -15.04 -6.86
C PHE A 169 -1.62 -16.56 -6.72
N SER A 170 -0.89 -17.01 -5.69
CA SER A 170 -0.59 -18.43 -5.47
C SER A 170 -1.48 -19.07 -4.40
N SER A 171 -2.30 -18.29 -3.70
CA SER A 171 -3.22 -18.80 -2.67
C SER A 171 -4.43 -17.90 -2.49
N LYS A 172 -5.47 -18.43 -1.86
CA LYS A 172 -6.66 -17.66 -1.47
C LYS A 172 -6.29 -16.57 -0.47
N THR A 173 -7.08 -15.51 -0.48
CA THR A 173 -6.92 -14.36 0.42
C THR A 173 -8.21 -14.11 1.16
N GLN A 174 -8.14 -14.08 2.49
CA GLN A 174 -9.23 -13.63 3.34
C GLN A 174 -9.24 -12.11 3.38
N LEU A 175 -10.42 -11.50 3.24
CA LEU A 175 -10.59 -10.06 3.23
C LEU A 175 -11.81 -9.65 4.05
N ILE A 176 -11.70 -8.55 4.81
CA ILE A 176 -12.85 -7.83 5.35
C ILE A 176 -12.91 -6.46 4.70
N GLU A 177 -14.06 -6.16 4.12
CA GLU A 177 -14.44 -4.84 3.65
C GLU A 177 -15.18 -4.09 4.75
N LEU A 178 -14.69 -2.91 5.11
CA LEU A 178 -15.44 -1.92 5.87
C LEU A 178 -16.16 -1.01 4.88
N SER A 179 -17.49 -1.03 4.88
CA SER A 179 -18.32 -0.16 4.05
C SER A 179 -19.56 0.26 4.83
N LYS A 180 -19.88 1.56 4.86
CA LYS A 180 -21.03 2.11 5.61
C LYS A 180 -21.08 1.64 7.08
N SER A 181 -19.92 1.56 7.73
CA SER A 181 -19.75 1.05 9.11
C SER A 181 -20.05 -0.44 9.32
N GLU A 182 -20.32 -1.19 8.26
CA GLU A 182 -20.46 -2.64 8.28
C GLU A 182 -19.15 -3.32 7.90
N LEU A 183 -18.88 -4.49 8.49
CA LEU A 183 -17.74 -5.33 8.16
C LEU A 183 -18.26 -6.54 7.38
N ILE A 184 -17.91 -6.63 6.11
CA ILE A 184 -18.34 -7.68 5.18
C ILE A 184 -17.14 -8.57 4.87
N THR A 185 -17.30 -9.87 5.09
CA THR A 185 -16.23 -10.85 4.81
C THR A 185 -16.29 -11.30 3.36
N HIS A 186 -15.12 -11.33 2.73
CA HIS A 186 -14.90 -11.83 1.38
C HIS A 186 -13.75 -12.83 1.36
N GLU A 187 -13.70 -13.64 0.31
CA GLU A 187 -12.55 -14.44 -0.06
C GLU A 187 -12.21 -14.12 -1.51
N ILE A 188 -10.93 -13.84 -1.78
CA ILE A 188 -10.41 -13.65 -3.13
C ILE A 188 -9.68 -14.95 -3.50
N ASP A 189 -10.21 -15.67 -4.49
CA ASP A 189 -9.53 -16.81 -5.11
C ASP A 189 -8.86 -16.32 -6.41
N PRO A 190 -7.52 -16.39 -6.53
CA PRO A 190 -6.81 -15.99 -7.74
C PRO A 190 -7.32 -16.65 -9.03
N LYS A 191 -7.98 -17.81 -8.94
CA LYS A 191 -8.59 -18.50 -10.09
C LYS A 191 -9.75 -17.73 -10.74
N ALA A 192 -10.36 -16.79 -10.03
CA ALA A 192 -11.38 -15.92 -10.60
C ALA A 192 -10.80 -14.89 -11.59
N PHE A 193 -9.48 -14.68 -11.56
CA PHE A 193 -8.76 -13.72 -12.37
C PHE A 193 -7.98 -14.43 -13.48
N ASN A 194 -7.77 -13.75 -14.60
CA ASN A 194 -7.02 -14.29 -15.74
C ASN A 194 -5.50 -14.22 -15.54
N ILE A 195 -5.00 -14.70 -14.39
CA ILE A 195 -3.59 -14.66 -14.00
C ILE A 195 -2.84 -15.81 -14.69
N LYS A 196 -1.69 -15.51 -15.28
CA LYS A 196 -0.82 -16.47 -15.96
C LYS A 196 0.43 -16.81 -15.15
N SER A 197 0.86 -15.94 -14.25
CA SER A 197 2.01 -16.19 -13.39
C SER A 197 1.74 -17.31 -12.39
N LYS A 198 2.80 -18.06 -12.07
CA LYS A 198 2.69 -19.27 -11.24
C LYS A 198 3.56 -19.21 -9.98
N ASN A 199 4.70 -18.50 -10.04
CA ASN A 199 5.72 -18.56 -9.01
C ASN A 199 5.93 -17.19 -8.36
N LEU A 200 5.69 -17.09 -7.06
CA LEU A 200 5.98 -15.88 -6.28
C LEU A 200 7.49 -15.59 -6.21
N SER A 201 8.35 -16.58 -6.42
CA SER A 201 9.80 -16.40 -6.45
C SER A 201 10.26 -15.42 -7.54
N ASP A 202 9.48 -15.28 -8.62
CA ASP A 202 9.81 -14.34 -9.71
C ASP A 202 9.79 -12.88 -9.20
N LEU A 203 8.98 -12.62 -8.18
CA LEU A 203 8.84 -11.31 -7.55
C LEU A 203 9.94 -10.99 -6.53
N GLU A 204 10.79 -11.95 -6.17
CA GLU A 204 11.85 -11.72 -5.18
C GLU A 204 12.83 -10.65 -5.65
N ILE A 205 13.22 -9.74 -4.76
CA ILE A 205 14.16 -8.66 -5.05
C ILE A 205 15.46 -8.88 -4.32
N ASP A 206 16.56 -8.32 -4.82
CA ASP A 206 17.87 -8.34 -4.14
C ASP A 206 18.26 -7.01 -3.49
N SER A 207 17.71 -5.89 -3.96
CA SER A 207 17.96 -4.55 -3.44
C SER A 207 16.77 -3.63 -3.70
N PRO A 208 16.74 -2.42 -3.11
CA PRO A 208 15.76 -1.40 -3.48
C PRO A 208 15.82 -1.06 -4.97
N GLN A 209 17.01 -0.97 -5.57
CA GLN A 209 17.20 -0.70 -7.00
C GLN A 209 16.63 -1.82 -7.87
N ASP A 210 16.79 -3.08 -7.45
CA ASP A 210 16.19 -4.21 -8.15
C ASP A 210 14.66 -4.17 -8.08
N SER A 211 14.09 -3.77 -6.93
CA SER A 211 12.66 -3.53 -6.83
C SER A 211 12.18 -2.40 -7.75
N VAL A 212 12.90 -1.27 -7.82
CA VAL A 212 12.55 -0.17 -8.73
C VAL A 212 12.54 -0.67 -10.17
N ARG A 213 13.61 -1.36 -10.59
CA ARG A 213 13.71 -1.94 -11.94
C ARG A 213 12.55 -2.88 -12.26
N LYS A 214 12.26 -3.86 -11.40
CA LYS A 214 11.15 -4.82 -11.64
C LYS A 214 9.78 -4.15 -11.66
N VAL A 215 9.57 -3.10 -10.87
CA VAL A 215 8.32 -2.33 -10.91
C VAL A 215 8.19 -1.54 -12.21
N ILE A 216 9.26 -0.89 -12.67
CA ILE A 216 9.28 -0.22 -13.98
C ILE A 216 9.04 -1.25 -15.09
N ASP A 217 9.73 -2.40 -15.07
CA ASP A 217 9.51 -3.48 -16.04
C ASP A 217 8.05 -3.96 -16.04
N SER A 218 7.38 -3.95 -14.87
CA SER A 218 5.95 -4.28 -14.77
C SER A 218 5.07 -3.23 -15.44
N PHE A 219 5.36 -1.94 -15.19
CA PHE A 219 4.65 -0.81 -15.78
C PHE A 219 4.89 -0.66 -17.29
N GLU A 220 6.04 -1.11 -17.78
CA GLU A 220 6.36 -1.19 -19.22
C GLU A 220 5.85 -2.48 -19.89
N ASN A 221 5.08 -3.31 -19.19
CA ASN A 221 4.58 -4.61 -19.68
C ASN A 221 5.67 -5.65 -20.01
N LYS A 222 6.89 -5.48 -19.49
CA LYS A 222 8.03 -6.40 -19.66
C LYS A 222 8.11 -7.47 -18.57
N PHE A 223 7.45 -7.28 -17.43
CA PHE A 223 7.44 -8.21 -16.30
C PHE A 223 6.01 -8.55 -15.84
N LEU A 224 5.46 -9.64 -16.40
CA LEU A 224 4.08 -10.06 -16.18
C LEU A 224 3.73 -10.38 -14.70
N PRO A 225 4.56 -11.12 -13.93
CA PRO A 225 4.25 -11.41 -12.52
C PRO A 225 4.06 -10.15 -11.68
N GLY A 226 4.90 -9.14 -11.89
CA GLY A 226 4.78 -7.87 -11.20
C GLY A 226 3.50 -7.12 -11.58
N LYS A 227 3.17 -7.08 -12.87
CA LYS A 227 1.91 -6.49 -13.35
C LYS A 227 0.68 -7.16 -12.73
N GLU A 228 0.63 -8.49 -12.71
CA GLU A 228 -0.50 -9.25 -12.19
C GLU A 228 -0.67 -9.07 -10.67
N ILE A 229 0.41 -9.15 -9.88
CA ILE A 229 0.31 -8.96 -8.42
C ILE A 229 -0.05 -7.52 -8.05
N ILE A 230 0.47 -6.53 -8.77
CA ILE A 230 0.11 -5.12 -8.55
C ILE A 230 -1.39 -4.91 -8.86
N SER A 231 -1.88 -5.46 -9.97
CA SER A 231 -3.29 -5.35 -10.35
C SER A 231 -4.22 -5.99 -9.32
N LEU A 232 -3.86 -7.18 -8.85
CA LEU A 232 -4.60 -7.91 -7.83
C LEU A 232 -4.68 -7.16 -6.49
N ASN A 233 -3.61 -6.46 -6.10
CA ASN A 233 -3.57 -5.67 -4.86
C ASN A 233 -4.22 -4.29 -5.00
N ALA A 234 -4.33 -3.75 -6.22
CA ALA A 234 -5.07 -2.53 -6.49
C ALA A 234 -6.59 -2.74 -6.48
N ALA A 235 -7.06 -3.94 -6.85
CA ALA A 235 -8.47 -4.25 -7.01
C ALA A 235 -9.37 -3.91 -5.79
N PRO A 236 -9.08 -4.35 -4.55
CA PRO A 236 -9.88 -3.95 -3.40
C PRO A 236 -9.84 -2.46 -3.13
N ALA A 237 -8.68 -1.81 -3.33
CA ALA A 237 -8.52 -0.38 -3.12
C ALA A 237 -9.37 0.44 -4.09
N LEU A 238 -9.47 0.02 -5.35
CA LEU A 238 -10.36 0.61 -6.36
C LEU A 238 -11.84 0.42 -5.99
N LYS A 239 -12.22 -0.80 -5.58
CA LYS A 239 -13.60 -1.11 -5.18
C LYS A 239 -14.07 -0.30 -3.97
N ILE A 240 -13.30 -0.29 -2.87
CA ILE A 240 -13.67 0.47 -1.66
C ILE A 240 -13.65 1.99 -1.87
N SER A 241 -12.98 2.45 -2.93
CA SER A 241 -12.98 3.85 -3.36
C SER A 241 -14.14 4.18 -4.32
N CYS A 242 -15.01 3.21 -4.60
CA CYS A 242 -16.16 3.33 -5.52
C CYS A 242 -15.75 3.66 -6.97
N VAL A 243 -14.56 3.23 -7.41
CA VAL A 243 -14.12 3.35 -8.81
C VAL A 243 -14.72 2.24 -9.67
N VAL A 244 -14.97 1.08 -9.05
CA VAL A 244 -15.52 -0.15 -9.66
C VAL A 244 -16.46 -0.83 -8.68
N ASP A 245 -17.30 -1.74 -9.16
CA ASP A 245 -18.34 -2.39 -8.35
C ASP A 245 -17.89 -3.70 -7.69
N ASN A 246 -16.91 -4.40 -8.26
CA ASN A 246 -16.41 -5.69 -7.77
C ASN A 246 -14.88 -5.82 -7.91
N PHE A 247 -14.32 -6.92 -7.41
CA PHE A 247 -12.86 -7.11 -7.38
C PHE A 247 -12.30 -7.44 -8.76
N GLU A 248 -13.06 -8.16 -9.59
CA GLU A 248 -12.71 -8.54 -10.96
C GLU A 248 -12.58 -7.30 -11.86
N ASP A 249 -13.55 -6.40 -11.83
CA ASP A 249 -13.51 -5.11 -12.53
C ASP A 249 -12.33 -4.25 -12.03
N GLY A 250 -12.05 -4.32 -10.72
CA GLY A 250 -10.89 -3.64 -10.13
C GLY A 250 -9.56 -4.17 -10.62
N TYR A 251 -9.45 -5.49 -10.79
CA TYR A 251 -8.28 -6.12 -11.37
C TYR A 251 -8.12 -5.74 -12.85
N ASP A 252 -9.19 -5.82 -13.62
CA ASP A 252 -9.17 -5.50 -15.06
C ASP A 252 -8.81 -4.04 -15.31
N LEU A 253 -9.38 -3.11 -14.54
CA LEU A 253 -9.03 -1.69 -14.61
C LEU A 253 -7.56 -1.46 -14.21
N ALA A 254 -7.10 -2.03 -13.12
CA ALA A 254 -5.70 -1.91 -12.70
C ALA A 254 -4.74 -2.46 -13.76
N TYR A 255 -5.11 -3.59 -14.37
CA TYR A 255 -4.36 -4.21 -15.45
C TYR A 255 -4.33 -3.31 -16.70
N GLU A 256 -5.44 -2.65 -17.07
CA GLU A 256 -5.49 -1.66 -18.17
C GLU A 256 -4.63 -0.44 -17.88
N LEU A 257 -4.71 0.15 -16.69
CA LEU A 257 -3.92 1.33 -16.30
C LEU A 257 -2.41 1.07 -16.35
N ILE A 258 -1.99 -0.15 -16.04
CA ILE A 258 -0.62 -0.60 -16.26
C ILE A 258 -0.35 -0.81 -17.76
N SER A 259 -1.24 -1.50 -18.46
CA SER A 259 -1.08 -1.80 -19.90
C SER A 259 -0.94 -0.57 -20.77
N SER A 260 -1.70 0.47 -20.46
CA SER A 260 -1.77 1.71 -21.22
C SER A 260 -0.61 2.67 -20.93
N GLY A 261 0.27 2.35 -19.97
CA GLY A 261 1.36 3.23 -19.54
C GLY A 261 0.98 4.32 -18.53
N LYS A 262 -0.30 4.48 -18.17
CA LYS A 262 -0.74 5.54 -17.23
C LYS A 262 -0.13 5.39 -15.84
N ALA A 263 0.07 4.14 -15.38
CA ALA A 263 0.76 3.88 -14.12
C ALA A 263 2.24 4.29 -14.18
N LEU A 264 2.91 4.10 -15.33
CA LEU A 264 4.28 4.55 -15.55
C LEU A 264 4.36 6.08 -15.60
N GLU A 265 3.44 6.73 -16.31
CA GLU A 265 3.33 8.20 -16.34
C GLU A 265 3.20 8.78 -14.94
N LYS A 266 2.38 8.17 -14.07
CA LYS A 266 2.25 8.59 -12.66
C LYS A 266 3.52 8.38 -11.84
N PHE A 267 4.24 7.30 -12.10
CA PHE A 267 5.55 7.07 -11.49
C PHE A 267 6.52 8.19 -11.90
N ASP A 268 6.63 8.47 -13.20
CA ASP A 268 7.53 9.49 -13.76
C ASP A 268 7.17 10.90 -13.30
N GLU A 269 5.87 11.25 -13.29
CA GLU A 269 5.37 12.53 -12.76
C GLU A 269 5.81 12.70 -11.30
N PHE A 270 5.65 11.66 -10.47
CA PHE A 270 5.95 11.72 -9.05
C PHE A 270 7.46 11.87 -8.79
N ILE A 271 8.31 11.07 -9.43
CA ILE A 271 9.77 11.12 -9.19
C ILE A 271 10.42 12.38 -9.75
N ASN A 272 9.84 12.98 -10.79
CA ASN A 272 10.35 14.21 -11.40
C ASN A 272 9.70 15.47 -10.83
N PHE A 273 8.76 15.34 -9.89
CA PHE A 273 8.02 16.46 -9.35
C PHE A 273 8.92 17.44 -8.58
N LYS A 274 8.79 18.72 -8.91
CA LYS A 274 9.44 19.83 -8.22
C LYS A 274 8.37 20.83 -7.79
N SER A 275 8.33 21.12 -6.49
CA SER A 275 7.41 22.10 -5.88
C SER A 275 7.80 23.53 -6.18
#